data_AF-A0A9P9FYH2-F1
#
_entry.id   AF-A0A9P9FYH2-F1
#
_cell.length_a   1.000
_cell.length_b   1.000
_cell.length_c   1.000
_cell.angle_alpha   90.00
_cell.angle_beta   90.00
_cell.angle_gamma   90.00
#
_symmetry.space_group_name_H-M   'P 1'
#
loop_
_entity.id
_entity.type
_entity.pdbx_description
1 polymer ?
#
loop_
_entity_poly.entity_id
_entity_poly.type
_entity_poly.pdbx_seq_one_letter_code
_entity_poly.pdbx_strand_id
1 'polypeptide(L)'
;MERIQGGDITQGNLSDCWLMTGLVALANIPTAVKRTCVSYSTTIGVYGFVFYRDGEWIYSIIDDKLYLKSPCWDSRSTQRDLLVQVGQDGTENLYRKRYRTGSKSLFFAQRRDQNETWVSLIEKAYAKVHGGYSSLAGGWTSEGLEDLTGGVTTELATSDILDTELF
;
A
#
# COMPACT_ATOMS: atom_id res chain seq x y z
N MET A 1 -13.87 -3.11 3.28
CA MET A 1 -13.55 -1.67 3.49
C MET A 1 -14.68 -1.04 4.29
N GLU A 2 -14.72 -1.27 5.60
CA GLU A 2 -15.82 -0.76 6.45
C GLU A 2 -15.44 0.54 7.16
N ARG A 3 -14.15 0.75 7.45
CA ARG A 3 -13.64 2.00 8.05
C ARG A 3 -12.28 2.39 7.47
N ILE A 4 -12.25 3.50 6.74
CA ILE A 4 -11.02 4.04 6.12
C ILE A 4 -10.65 5.31 6.87
N GLN A 5 -9.44 5.36 7.42
CA GLN A 5 -8.87 6.53 8.09
C GLN A 5 -7.40 6.66 7.70
N GLY A 6 -6.97 7.86 7.29
CA GLY A 6 -5.59 8.08 6.86
C GLY A 6 -4.58 7.79 7.97
N GLY A 7 -4.95 8.05 9.23
CA GLY A 7 -4.10 7.79 10.39
C GLY A 7 -3.74 6.32 10.63
N ASP A 8 -4.41 5.38 9.95
CA ASP A 8 -4.13 3.95 10.05
C ASP A 8 -3.15 3.44 8.98
N ILE A 9 -2.76 4.26 8.01
CA ILE A 9 -1.78 3.89 6.98
C ILE A 9 -0.38 3.91 7.59
N THR A 10 0.39 2.85 7.34
CA THR A 10 1.79 2.74 7.78
C THR A 10 2.66 2.33 6.60
N GLN A 11 3.71 3.11 6.35
CA GLN A 11 4.69 2.81 5.32
C GLN A 11 5.41 1.48 5.59
N GLY A 12 5.71 0.77 4.51
CA GLY A 12 6.47 -0.49 4.56
C GLY A 12 7.97 -0.30 4.39
N ASN A 13 8.63 -1.33 3.87
CA ASN A 13 10.07 -1.32 3.61
C ASN A 13 10.41 -0.86 2.18
N LEU A 14 9.87 0.30 1.79
CA LEU A 14 10.12 0.96 0.51
C LEU A 14 10.14 2.48 0.73
N SER A 15 10.94 3.21 -0.05
CA SER A 15 11.09 4.67 0.04
C SER A 15 10.04 5.43 -0.78
N ASP A 16 8.76 5.06 -0.63
CA ASP A 16 7.61 5.60 -1.34
C ASP A 16 6.70 6.46 -0.43
N CYS A 17 7.30 7.13 0.56
CA CYS A 17 6.60 7.97 1.51
C CYS A 17 5.77 9.09 0.84
N TRP A 18 6.19 9.55 -0.33
CA TRP A 18 5.49 10.54 -1.15
C TRP A 18 4.09 10.03 -1.57
N LEU A 19 4.00 8.78 -2.04
CA LEU A 19 2.75 8.12 -2.39
C LEU A 19 1.90 7.85 -1.14
N MET A 20 2.52 7.34 -0.08
CA MET A 20 1.82 7.06 1.17
C MET A 20 1.19 8.32 1.78
N THR A 21 1.88 9.45 1.70
CA THR A 21 1.36 10.75 2.15
C THR A 21 0.15 11.17 1.32
N GLY A 22 0.20 11.03 0.00
CA GLY A 22 -0.95 11.26 -0.87
C GLY A 22 -2.14 10.35 -0.52
N LEU A 23 -1.87 9.07 -0.25
CA LEU A 23 -2.91 8.12 0.13
C LEU A 23 -3.51 8.41 1.52
N VAL A 24 -2.72 8.91 2.47
CA VAL A 24 -3.20 9.40 3.77
C VAL A 24 -4.15 10.57 3.56
N ALA A 25 -3.80 11.54 2.73
CA ALA A 25 -4.67 12.67 2.40
C ALA A 25 -5.98 12.18 1.77
N LEU A 26 -5.88 11.31 0.76
CA LEU A 26 -7.03 10.71 0.08
C LEU A 26 -7.96 9.94 1.03
N ALA A 27 -7.39 9.18 1.98
CA ALA A 27 -8.14 8.38 2.93
C ALA A 27 -8.96 9.21 3.94
N ASN A 28 -8.64 10.50 4.10
CA ASN A 28 -9.43 11.43 4.91
C ASN A 28 -10.60 12.06 4.13
N ILE A 29 -10.67 11.87 2.80
CA ILE A 29 -11.79 12.33 1.97
C ILE A 29 -12.83 11.22 1.87
N PRO A 30 -14.08 11.44 2.31
CA PRO A 30 -15.14 10.44 2.23
C PRO A 30 -15.27 9.88 0.82
N THR A 31 -15.32 8.55 0.70
CA THR A 31 -15.46 7.79 -0.57
C THR A 31 -14.28 7.85 -1.53
N ALA A 32 -13.26 8.69 -1.34
CA ALA A 32 -12.19 8.86 -2.32
C ALA A 32 -11.39 7.57 -2.58
N VAL A 33 -10.99 6.86 -1.53
CA VAL A 33 -10.33 5.55 -1.66
C VAL A 33 -11.22 4.51 -2.36
N LYS A 34 -12.55 4.58 -2.17
CA LYS A 34 -13.50 3.70 -2.87
C LYS A 34 -13.64 4.05 -4.35
N ARG A 35 -13.34 5.29 -4.76
CA ARG A 35 -13.29 5.69 -6.18
C ARG A 35 -12.04 5.17 -6.86
N THR A 36 -10.92 5.06 -6.14
CA THR A 36 -9.69 4.43 -6.65
C THR A 36 -9.87 2.94 -6.87
N CYS A 37 -10.53 2.21 -5.97
CA CYS A 37 -10.82 0.77 -6.10
C CYS A 37 -12.23 0.55 -6.70
N VAL A 38 -12.33 0.55 -8.03
CA VAL A 38 -13.60 0.60 -8.76
C VAL A 38 -14.37 -0.72 -8.81
N SER A 39 -13.67 -1.85 -8.75
CA SER A 39 -14.31 -3.18 -8.83
C SER A 39 -13.41 -4.24 -8.22
N TYR A 40 -13.97 -5.19 -7.48
CA TYR A 40 -13.20 -6.29 -6.90
C TYR A 40 -14.07 -7.50 -6.57
N SER A 41 -13.43 -8.66 -6.48
CA SER A 41 -13.99 -9.90 -5.95
C SER A 41 -13.02 -10.50 -4.94
N THR A 42 -13.40 -10.48 -3.66
CA THR A 42 -12.61 -11.08 -2.57
C THR A 42 -12.61 -12.60 -2.62
N THR A 43 -13.63 -13.22 -3.23
CA THR A 43 -13.71 -14.67 -3.41
C THR A 43 -12.73 -15.16 -4.47
N ILE A 44 -12.55 -14.39 -5.55
CA ILE A 44 -11.64 -14.73 -6.65
C ILE A 44 -10.23 -14.17 -6.40
N GLY A 45 -10.12 -13.08 -5.64
CA GLY A 45 -8.84 -12.42 -5.35
C GLY A 45 -8.41 -11.44 -6.44
N VAL A 46 -9.35 -10.81 -7.16
CA VAL A 46 -9.07 -9.87 -8.26
C VAL A 46 -9.62 -8.49 -7.93
N TYR A 47 -8.81 -7.46 -8.18
CA TYR A 47 -9.09 -6.07 -7.81
C TYR A 47 -8.70 -5.15 -8.96
N GLY A 48 -9.58 -4.22 -9.31
CA GLY A 48 -9.39 -3.19 -10.33
C GLY A 48 -9.28 -1.82 -9.70
N PHE A 49 -8.20 -1.10 -10.04
CA PHE A 49 -7.91 0.24 -9.58
C PHE A 49 -7.84 1.22 -10.74
N VAL A 50 -8.10 2.49 -10.49
CA VAL A 50 -7.91 3.59 -11.43
C VAL A 50 -6.96 4.63 -10.87
N PHE A 51 -6.11 5.17 -11.73
CA PHE A 51 -5.17 6.25 -11.43
C PHE A 51 -5.23 7.27 -12.57
N TYR A 52 -4.97 8.52 -12.28
CA TYR A 52 -4.79 9.56 -13.27
C TYR A 52 -3.31 9.62 -13.65
N ARG A 53 -2.99 9.71 -14.94
CA ARG A 53 -1.60 9.84 -15.39
C ARG A 53 -1.59 10.48 -16.77
N ASP A 54 -0.66 11.41 -16.99
CA ASP A 54 -0.42 12.03 -18.30
C ASP A 54 -1.69 12.60 -18.98
N GLY A 55 -2.65 13.07 -18.18
CA GLY A 55 -3.89 13.69 -18.67
C GLY A 55 -5.08 12.73 -18.82
N GLU A 56 -4.94 11.45 -18.49
CA GLU A 56 -6.02 10.47 -18.64
C GLU A 56 -6.14 9.52 -17.43
N TRP A 57 -7.34 8.95 -17.27
CA TRP A 57 -7.59 7.90 -16.28
C TRP A 57 -7.21 6.54 -16.85
N ILE A 58 -6.23 5.91 -16.23
CA ILE A 58 -5.76 4.56 -16.56
C ILE A 58 -6.20 3.57 -15.49
N TYR A 59 -6.30 2.28 -15.86
CA TYR A 59 -6.70 1.23 -14.93
C TYR A 59 -5.58 0.20 -14.71
N SER A 60 -5.59 -0.40 -13.52
CA SER A 60 -4.67 -1.47 -13.12
C SER A 60 -5.45 -2.58 -12.43
N ILE A 61 -5.46 -3.76 -13.05
CA ILE A 61 -6.06 -4.98 -12.48
C ILE A 61 -4.96 -5.84 -11.87
N ILE A 62 -5.13 -6.22 -10.61
CA ILE A 62 -4.17 -7.02 -9.85
C ILE A 62 -4.85 -8.18 -9.13
N ASP A 63 -4.07 -9.23 -8.86
CA ASP A 63 -4.40 -10.27 -7.90
C ASP A 63 -4.07 -9.85 -6.45
N ASP A 64 -4.49 -10.65 -5.48
CA ASP A 64 -4.26 -10.45 -4.04
C ASP A 64 -2.96 -11.04 -3.47
N LYS A 65 -2.04 -11.52 -4.30
CA LYS A 65 -0.74 -11.99 -3.84
C LYS A 65 0.13 -10.80 -3.44
N LEU A 66 0.30 -10.62 -2.14
CA LEU A 66 1.11 -9.56 -1.56
C LEU A 66 2.47 -10.09 -1.09
N TYR A 67 3.48 -9.24 -1.11
CA TYR A 67 4.81 -9.57 -0.61
C TYR A 67 4.82 -9.63 0.92
N LEU A 68 5.41 -10.69 1.45
CA LEU A 68 5.54 -10.92 2.89
C LEU A 68 6.99 -10.76 3.33
N LYS A 69 7.19 -10.34 4.58
CA LYS A 69 8.51 -10.25 5.23
C LYS A 69 9.16 -11.61 5.42
N SER A 70 8.34 -12.61 5.70
CA SER A 70 8.81 -13.96 5.94
C SER A 70 8.62 -14.82 4.70
N PRO A 71 9.60 -15.67 4.35
CA PRO A 71 9.50 -16.54 3.19
C PRO A 71 8.36 -17.57 3.33
N CYS A 72 8.01 -18.24 2.23
CA CYS A 72 7.09 -19.38 2.31
C CYS A 72 7.71 -20.54 3.09
N TRP A 73 6.87 -21.48 3.55
CA TRP A 73 7.32 -22.63 4.32
C TRP A 73 8.36 -23.48 3.58
N ASP A 74 8.18 -23.64 2.27
CA ASP A 74 9.06 -24.44 1.41
C ASP A 74 10.41 -23.76 1.13
N SER A 75 10.49 -22.45 1.35
CA SER A 75 11.73 -21.68 1.22
C SER A 75 12.61 -21.84 2.46
N ARG A 76 13.93 -21.69 2.29
CA ARG A 76 14.89 -21.71 3.41
C ARG A 76 14.60 -20.55 4.37
N SER A 77 14.58 -20.84 5.66
CA SER A 77 14.16 -19.90 6.70
C SER A 77 14.71 -20.31 8.05
N THR A 78 15.57 -19.49 8.65
CA THR A 78 16.13 -19.77 9.99
C THR A 78 15.03 -19.88 11.03
N GLN A 79 13.99 -19.05 10.95
CA GLN A 79 12.84 -19.08 11.85
C GLN A 79 12.09 -20.42 11.76
N ARG A 80 11.98 -20.99 10.55
CA ARG A 80 11.39 -22.31 10.34
C ARG A 80 12.27 -23.40 10.93
N ASP A 81 13.56 -23.37 10.63
CA ASP A 81 14.50 -24.40 11.07
C ASP A 81 14.55 -24.46 12.61
N LEU A 82 14.50 -23.31 13.29
CA LEU A 82 14.36 -23.22 14.75
C LEU A 82 13.04 -23.81 15.25
N LEU A 83 11.91 -23.52 14.59
CA LEU A 83 10.61 -24.08 14.96
C LEU A 83 10.55 -25.60 14.81
N VAL A 84 11.17 -26.15 13.76
CA VAL A 84 11.25 -27.60 13.54
C VAL A 84 12.10 -28.28 14.61
N GLN A 85 13.17 -27.63 15.10
CA GLN A 85 13.97 -28.15 16.21
C GLN A 85 13.20 -28.28 17.53
N VAL A 86 12.15 -27.47 17.73
CA VAL A 86 11.27 -27.58 18.92
C VAL A 86 10.41 -28.85 18.88
N GLY A 87 10.29 -29.52 17.72
CA GLY A 87 9.69 -30.86 17.60
C GLY A 87 8.17 -30.92 17.84
N GLN A 88 7.44 -29.82 17.61
CA GLN A 88 5.99 -29.78 17.78
C GLN A 88 5.23 -30.17 16.50
N ASP A 89 4.24 -31.04 16.63
CA ASP A 89 3.29 -31.35 15.56
C ASP A 89 2.58 -30.08 15.05
N GLY A 90 2.40 -29.98 13.74
CA GLY A 90 1.76 -28.82 13.11
C GLY A 90 2.66 -27.59 12.98
N THR A 91 3.99 -27.77 12.96
CA THR A 91 4.98 -26.69 12.85
C THR A 91 4.71 -25.73 11.69
N GLU A 92 4.23 -26.24 10.55
CA GLU A 92 3.90 -25.40 9.38
C GLU A 92 2.75 -24.43 9.67
N ASN A 93 1.67 -24.93 10.26
CA ASN A 93 0.51 -24.10 10.61
C ASN A 93 0.90 -23.05 11.65
N LEU A 94 1.76 -23.42 12.61
CA LEU A 94 2.31 -22.49 13.59
C LEU A 94 3.16 -21.41 12.91
N TYR A 95 4.03 -21.78 11.96
CA TYR A 95 4.83 -20.83 11.19
C TYR A 95 3.97 -19.86 10.40
N ARG A 96 2.98 -20.37 9.67
CA ARG A 96 2.05 -19.53 8.88
C ARG A 96 1.31 -18.54 9.79
N LYS A 97 0.72 -19.03 10.88
CA LYS A 97 0.01 -18.20 11.87
C LYS A 97 0.90 -17.17 12.57
N ARG A 98 2.19 -17.45 12.72
CA ARG A 98 3.11 -16.54 13.42
C ARG A 98 3.77 -15.51 12.50
N TYR A 99 4.09 -15.90 11.27
CA TYR A 99 4.97 -15.13 10.39
C TYR A 99 4.33 -14.69 9.06
N ARG A 100 3.19 -15.27 8.67
CA ARG A 100 2.55 -15.05 7.36
C ARG A 100 1.09 -14.60 7.44
N THR A 101 0.60 -14.25 8.62
CA THR A 101 -0.78 -13.75 8.82
C THR A 101 -0.79 -12.36 9.44
N GLY A 102 -1.84 -11.60 9.12
CA GLY A 102 -2.04 -10.23 9.61
C GLY A 102 -1.16 -9.20 8.90
N SER A 103 -1.53 -7.93 9.07
CA SER A 103 -0.93 -6.81 8.33
C SER A 103 0.58 -6.71 8.56
N LYS A 104 1.05 -6.98 9.78
CA LYS A 104 2.49 -6.94 10.14
C LYS A 104 3.37 -7.86 9.32
N SER A 105 2.80 -8.93 8.75
CA SER A 105 3.52 -9.86 7.89
C SER A 105 3.82 -9.31 6.49
N LEU A 106 3.11 -8.26 6.06
CA LEU A 106 3.29 -7.59 4.77
C LEU A 106 4.63 -6.85 4.74
N PHE A 107 5.32 -6.91 3.60
CA PHE A 107 6.64 -6.29 3.39
C PHE A 107 6.53 -4.78 3.11
N PHE A 108 5.58 -4.42 2.26
CA PHE A 108 5.33 -3.04 1.84
C PHE A 108 4.25 -2.36 2.71
N ALA A 109 3.64 -1.28 2.23
CA ALA A 109 2.69 -0.50 3.01
C ALA A 109 1.53 -1.34 3.53
N GLN A 110 1.04 -1.00 4.72
CA GLN A 110 0.04 -1.77 5.45
C GLN A 110 -0.89 -0.86 6.24
N ARG A 111 -2.08 -1.37 6.60
CA ARG A 111 -2.91 -0.75 7.62
C ARG A 111 -2.45 -1.20 9.02
N ARG A 112 -2.55 -0.30 10.01
CA ARG A 112 -2.22 -0.57 11.42
C ARG A 112 -3.06 -1.69 12.03
N ASP A 113 -4.33 -1.78 11.64
CA ASP A 113 -5.26 -2.80 12.11
C ASP A 113 -5.03 -4.16 11.44
N GLN A 114 -5.29 -5.24 12.15
CA GLN A 114 -5.04 -6.59 11.66
C GLN A 114 -6.10 -6.99 10.61
N ASN A 115 -5.64 -7.48 9.46
CA ASN A 115 -6.42 -8.18 8.42
C ASN A 115 -7.11 -7.28 7.37
N GLU A 116 -6.69 -6.03 7.21
CA GLU A 116 -7.06 -5.24 6.03
C GLU A 116 -5.85 -4.98 5.12
N THR A 117 -6.02 -5.28 3.83
CA THR A 117 -4.95 -5.27 2.82
C THR A 117 -5.09 -4.18 1.78
N TRP A 118 -6.07 -3.29 1.93
CA TRP A 118 -6.40 -2.31 0.88
C TRP A 118 -5.25 -1.35 0.55
N VAL A 119 -4.48 -0.93 1.56
CA VAL A 119 -3.30 -0.07 1.38
C VAL A 119 -2.30 -0.75 0.46
N SER A 120 -1.95 -2.00 0.78
CA SER A 120 -0.98 -2.79 0.03
C SER A 120 -1.46 -3.12 -1.38
N LEU A 121 -2.77 -3.31 -1.58
CA LEU A 121 -3.36 -3.55 -2.89
C LEU A 121 -3.28 -2.29 -3.77
N ILE A 122 -3.58 -1.11 -3.23
CA ILE A 122 -3.43 0.15 -3.98
C ILE A 122 -1.97 0.38 -4.36
N GLU A 123 -1.06 0.24 -3.40
CA GLU A 123 0.39 0.36 -3.63
C GLU A 123 0.88 -0.65 -4.69
N LYS A 124 0.42 -1.91 -4.64
CA LYS A 124 0.72 -2.92 -5.68
C LYS A 124 0.21 -2.51 -7.06
N ALA A 125 -1.03 -2.01 -7.13
CA ALA A 125 -1.64 -1.59 -8.39
C ALA A 125 -0.92 -0.38 -8.99
N TYR A 126 -0.50 0.56 -8.14
CA TYR A 126 0.30 1.72 -8.51
C TYR A 126 1.70 1.30 -8.96
N ALA A 127 2.39 0.45 -8.20
CA ALA A 127 3.67 -0.14 -8.59
C ALA A 127 3.61 -0.79 -9.98
N LYS A 128 2.54 -1.55 -10.27
CA LYS A 128 2.34 -2.18 -11.59
C LYS A 128 2.29 -1.16 -12.73
N VAL A 129 1.62 -0.02 -12.52
CA VAL A 129 1.52 1.06 -13.52
C VAL A 129 2.86 1.74 -13.73
N HIS A 130 3.70 1.85 -12.70
CA HIS A 130 5.01 2.52 -12.76
C HIS A 130 6.19 1.58 -13.08
N GLY A 131 5.92 0.33 -13.46
CA GLY A 131 6.95 -0.64 -13.87
C GLY A 131 7.54 -1.51 -12.75
N GLY A 132 7.01 -1.39 -11.52
CA GLY A 132 7.35 -2.24 -10.38
C GLY A 132 7.52 -1.45 -9.08
N TYR A 133 7.66 -2.17 -7.96
CA TYR A 133 7.84 -1.54 -6.65
C TYR A 133 9.13 -0.70 -6.56
N SER A 134 10.21 -1.14 -7.19
CA SER A 134 11.48 -0.39 -7.22
C SER A 134 11.33 0.99 -7.86
N SER A 135 10.39 1.15 -8.80
CA SER A 135 10.14 2.42 -9.49
C SER A 135 9.43 3.45 -8.61
N LEU A 136 8.89 3.05 -7.45
CA LEU A 136 8.23 3.97 -6.51
C LEU A 136 9.22 4.59 -5.50
N ALA A 137 10.49 4.16 -5.53
CA ALA A 137 11.50 4.66 -4.62
C ALA A 137 11.92 6.09 -5.00
N GLY A 138 11.56 7.06 -4.14
CA GLY A 138 11.78 8.48 -4.38
C GLY A 138 10.71 9.08 -5.31
N GLY A 139 10.16 10.23 -4.92
CA GLY A 139 9.11 10.91 -5.67
C GLY A 139 8.58 12.12 -4.92
N TRP A 140 7.60 12.81 -5.51
CA TRP A 140 7.03 14.06 -4.98
C TRP A 140 5.61 13.83 -4.49
N THR A 141 5.26 14.32 -3.31
CA THR A 141 3.90 14.14 -2.75
C THR A 141 2.83 14.74 -3.66
N SER A 142 3.16 15.83 -4.38
CA SER A 142 2.32 16.46 -5.39
C SER A 142 1.93 15.46 -6.49
N GLU A 143 2.91 14.82 -7.13
CA GLU A 143 2.70 13.77 -8.15
C GLU A 143 1.78 12.66 -7.62
N GLY A 144 2.05 12.15 -6.41
CA GLY A 144 1.24 11.08 -5.83
C GLY A 144 -0.22 11.49 -5.58
N LEU A 145 -0.46 12.76 -5.22
CA LEU A 145 -1.81 13.27 -5.01
C LEU A 145 -2.53 13.53 -6.34
N GLU A 146 -1.83 14.04 -7.35
CA GLU A 146 -2.35 14.23 -8.71
C GLU A 146 -2.76 12.89 -9.32
N ASP A 147 -1.90 11.87 -9.24
CA ASP A 147 -2.20 10.55 -9.79
C ASP A 147 -3.38 9.86 -9.09
N LEU A 148 -3.56 10.11 -7.78
CA LEU A 148 -4.66 9.53 -7.02
C LEU A 148 -5.99 10.24 -7.24
N THR A 149 -5.98 11.52 -7.66
CA THR A 149 -7.17 12.37 -7.67
C THR A 149 -7.56 12.92 -9.04
N GLY A 150 -6.61 13.02 -9.97
CA GLY A 150 -6.73 13.81 -11.20
C GLY A 150 -6.82 15.32 -10.97
N GLY A 151 -6.50 15.79 -9.76
CA GLY A 151 -6.47 17.19 -9.41
C GLY A 151 -5.20 17.90 -9.87
N VAL A 152 -5.10 19.19 -9.53
CA VAL A 152 -3.89 20.00 -9.72
C VAL A 152 -3.36 20.36 -8.34
N THR A 153 -2.07 20.09 -8.11
CA THR A 153 -1.43 20.45 -6.84
C THR A 153 -0.74 21.80 -6.91
N THR A 154 -0.73 22.51 -5.79
CA THR A 154 -0.03 23.78 -5.63
C THR A 154 0.81 23.70 -4.37
N GLU A 155 2.04 24.19 -4.44
CA GLU A 155 2.96 24.22 -3.32
C GLU A 155 3.08 25.64 -2.78
N LEU A 156 3.02 25.76 -1.46
CA LEU A 156 3.25 27.02 -0.75
C LEU A 156 4.52 26.85 0.07
N ALA A 157 5.56 27.61 -0.26
CA ALA A 157 6.78 27.59 0.52
C ALA A 157 6.50 28.23 1.89
N THR A 158 6.90 27.56 2.97
CA THR A 158 6.69 28.07 4.33
C THR A 158 7.47 29.35 4.61
N SER A 159 8.54 29.60 3.85
CA SER A 159 9.25 30.89 3.85
C SER A 159 8.39 32.05 3.39
N ASP A 160 7.42 31.78 2.52
CA ASP A 160 6.67 32.80 1.80
C ASP A 160 5.31 33.06 2.46
N ILE A 161 4.96 32.31 3.52
CA ILE A 161 3.63 32.38 4.17
C ILE A 161 3.29 33.76 4.74
N LEU A 162 4.31 34.60 4.99
CA LEU A 162 4.14 35.98 5.48
C LEU A 162 4.28 37.04 4.37
N ASP A 163 4.59 36.63 3.14
CA ASP A 163 4.69 37.55 2.01
C ASP A 163 3.28 37.88 1.49
N THR A 164 2.72 38.97 2.00
CA THR A 164 1.39 39.45 1.62
C THR A 164 1.33 40.05 0.21
N GLU A 165 2.45 40.22 -0.48
CA GLU A 165 2.47 40.69 -1.87
C GLU A 165 2.50 39.54 -2.88
N LEU A 166 2.82 38.32 -2.43
CA LEU A 166 2.83 37.10 -3.25
C LEU A 166 1.45 36.45 -3.40
N PHE A 167 0.46 36.84 -2.56
CA PHE A 167 -0.87 36.21 -2.45
C PHE A 167 -2.03 37.22 -2.45
#